data_AF-A0A7X7P4Y9-F1
#
_entry.id   AF-A0A7X7P4Y9-F1
#
_cell.length_a   1.000
_cell.length_b   1.000
_cell.length_c   1.000
_cell.angle_alpha   90.00
_cell.angle_beta   90.00
_cell.angle_gamma   90.00
#
_symmetry.space_group_name_H-M   'P 1'
#
loop_
_entity.id
_entity.type
_entity.pdbx_description
1 polymer ?
#
loop_
_entity_poly.entity_id
_entity_poly.type
_entity_poly.pdbx_seq_one_letter_code
_entity_poly.pdbx_strand_id
1 'polypeptide(L)'
;DFLSIGSNDLIQYLLAVDRTNDAVAAWYSPHHPAVLRSLKWIVEAAEKARKPVSLCGNLATDTQMLPFLLGIGLRILSLDPMEIPAVQRAIEATDLDLARFQAAKMLSFGRTEDVTAFVESFKPAR
;
A
#
# COMPACT_ATOMS: atom_id res chain seq x y z
N ASP A 1 18.42 -10.42 -7.89
CA ASP A 1 17.43 -11.31 -8.51
C ASP A 1 16.00 -10.76 -8.44
N PHE A 2 15.52 -10.27 -7.30
CA PHE A 2 14.24 -9.53 -7.15
C PHE A 2 14.25 -8.77 -5.80
N LEU A 3 13.18 -8.02 -5.49
CA LEU A 3 12.90 -7.42 -4.18
C LEU A 3 11.55 -7.93 -3.64
N SER A 4 11.45 -8.15 -2.33
CA SER A 4 10.18 -8.43 -1.65
C SER A 4 10.02 -7.51 -0.45
N ILE A 5 8.94 -6.71 -0.47
CA ILE A 5 8.63 -5.73 0.55
C ILE A 5 7.78 -6.41 1.64
N GLY A 6 8.31 -6.50 2.85
CA GLY A 6 7.52 -6.85 4.04
C GLY A 6 6.83 -5.61 4.60
N SER A 7 5.55 -5.40 4.28
CA SER A 7 4.83 -4.17 4.64
C SER A 7 4.80 -3.92 6.16
N ASN A 8 4.58 -4.96 6.96
CA ASN A 8 4.47 -4.85 8.41
C ASN A 8 5.75 -4.28 9.05
N ASP A 9 6.89 -4.88 8.72
CA ASP A 9 8.18 -4.48 9.27
C ASP A 9 8.61 -3.13 8.69
N LEU A 10 8.36 -2.89 7.40
CA LEU A 10 8.64 -1.60 6.76
C LEU A 10 7.95 -0.46 7.51
N ILE A 11 6.65 -0.59 7.79
CA ILE A 11 5.88 0.44 8.49
C ILE A 11 6.37 0.59 9.93
N GLN A 12 6.58 -0.52 10.63
CA GLN A 12 7.07 -0.53 12.01
C GLN A 12 8.42 0.20 12.14
N TYR A 13 9.38 -0.08 11.26
CA TYR A 13 10.69 0.58 11.31
C TYR A 13 10.65 2.02 10.80
N LEU A 14 9.87 2.33 9.76
CA LEU A 14 9.76 3.70 9.25
C LEU A 14 9.09 4.65 10.26
N LEU A 15 8.11 4.16 11.01
CA LEU A 15 7.38 4.98 11.99
C LEU A 15 7.94 4.86 13.40
N ALA A 16 8.89 3.94 13.63
CA ALA A 16 9.41 3.58 14.95
C ALA A 16 8.28 3.17 15.93
N VAL A 17 7.32 2.39 15.44
CA VAL A 17 6.14 1.94 16.20
C VAL A 17 6.07 0.42 16.20
N ASP A 18 6.16 -0.18 17.39
CA ASP A 18 5.88 -1.60 17.58
C ASP A 18 4.37 -1.85 17.58
N ARG A 19 3.88 -2.50 16.52
CA ARG A 19 2.45 -2.81 16.35
C ARG A 19 1.92 -3.84 17.35
N THR A 20 2.80 -4.55 18.06
CA THR A 20 2.44 -5.54 19.09
C THR A 20 2.37 -4.93 20.49
N ASN A 21 2.78 -3.67 20.64
CA ASN A 21 2.73 -2.92 21.88
C ASN A 21 1.51 -2.00 21.89
N ASP A 22 0.49 -2.38 22.67
CA ASP A 22 -0.79 -1.64 22.78
C ASP A 22 -0.62 -0.15 23.12
N ALA A 23 0.45 0.23 23.83
CA ALA A 23 0.71 1.62 24.20
C ALA A 23 1.01 2.51 22.99
N VAL A 24 1.50 1.94 21.89
CA VAL A 24 1.93 2.68 20.69
C VAL A 24 1.29 2.18 19.39
N ALA A 25 0.61 1.04 19.39
CA ALA A 25 0.03 0.44 18.19
C ALA A 25 -0.91 1.37 17.41
N ALA A 26 -1.57 2.32 18.08
CA ALA A 26 -2.43 3.33 17.43
C ALA A 26 -1.69 4.24 16.43
N TRP A 27 -0.36 4.35 16.53
CA TRP A 27 0.47 5.15 15.63
C TRP A 27 0.97 4.38 14.41
N TYR A 28 0.74 3.06 14.36
CA TYR A 28 1.01 2.25 13.19
C TYR A 28 0.01 2.62 12.09
N SER A 29 0.50 3.21 10.99
CA SER A 29 -0.38 3.64 9.89
C SER A 29 0.21 3.34 8.52
N PRO A 30 -0.43 2.45 7.73
CA PRO A 30 -0.09 2.26 6.33
C PRO A 30 -0.34 3.50 5.46
N HIS A 31 -1.23 4.40 5.91
CA HIS A 31 -1.58 5.65 5.23
C HIS A 31 -0.56 6.78 5.47
N HIS A 32 0.45 6.56 6.31
CA HIS A 32 1.40 7.61 6.62
C HIS A 32 2.15 8.07 5.35
N PRO A 33 2.26 9.38 5.05
CA PRO A 33 2.88 9.86 3.82
C PRO A 33 4.31 9.37 3.58
N ALA A 34 5.09 9.17 4.65
CA ALA A 34 6.42 8.58 4.54
C ALA A 34 6.39 7.12 4.04
N VAL A 35 5.43 6.30 4.51
CA VAL A 35 5.25 4.92 4.07
C VAL A 35 4.89 4.89 2.59
N LEU A 36 3.91 5.70 2.16
CA LEU A 36 3.49 5.76 0.76
C LEU A 36 4.65 6.17 -0.17
N ARG A 37 5.41 7.19 0.21
CA ARG A 37 6.56 7.66 -0.56
C ARG A 37 7.69 6.62 -0.59
N SER A 38 7.94 5.91 0.51
CA SER A 38 8.90 4.81 0.55
C SER A 38 8.50 3.66 -0.37
N LEU A 39 7.23 3.24 -0.37
CA LEU A 39 6.73 2.20 -1.28
C LEU A 39 6.92 2.60 -2.73
N LYS A 40 6.51 3.83 -3.10
CA LYS A 40 6.69 4.36 -4.46
C LYS A 40 8.17 4.34 -4.87
N TRP A 41 9.05 4.85 -4.00
CA TRP A 41 10.48 4.91 -4.27
C TRP A 41 11.10 3.52 -4.48
N ILE A 42 10.73 2.53 -3.65
CA ILE A 42 11.22 1.15 -3.81
C ILE A 42 10.75 0.56 -5.14
N VAL A 43 9.48 0.76 -5.51
CA VAL A 43 8.93 0.26 -6.77
C VAL A 43 9.63 0.90 -7.97
N GLU A 44 9.78 2.23 -7.98
CA GLU A 44 10.49 2.97 -9.04
C GLU A 44 11.96 2.53 -9.16
N ALA A 45 12.64 2.33 -8.03
CA ALA A 45 14.02 1.87 -8.02
C ALA A 45 14.17 0.45 -8.58
N ALA A 46 13.25 -0.46 -8.22
CA ALA A 46 13.21 -1.82 -8.75
C ALA A 46 12.95 -1.84 -10.27
N GLU A 47 12.00 -1.04 -10.73
CA GLU A 47 11.67 -0.89 -12.15
C GLU A 47 12.88 -0.35 -12.94
N LYS A 48 13.52 0.72 -12.44
CA LYS A 48 14.74 1.29 -13.05
C LYS A 48 15.88 0.27 -13.12
N ALA A 49 16.00 -0.60 -12.11
CA ALA A 49 16.97 -1.68 -12.08
C ALA A 49 16.56 -2.91 -12.91
N ARG A 50 15.35 -2.91 -13.51
CA ARG A 50 14.73 -4.05 -14.19
C ARG A 50 14.72 -5.30 -13.30
N LYS A 51 14.39 -5.12 -12.03
CA LYS A 51 14.24 -6.20 -11.05
C LYS A 51 12.78 -6.32 -10.63
N PRO A 52 12.21 -7.53 -10.58
CA PRO A 52 10.86 -7.73 -10.04
C PRO A 52 10.77 -7.24 -8.59
N VAL A 53 9.62 -6.70 -8.23
CA VAL A 53 9.29 -6.29 -6.85
C VAL A 53 7.95 -6.87 -6.44
N SER A 54 7.92 -7.56 -5.31
CA SER A 54 6.72 -8.10 -4.67
C SER A 54 6.41 -7.43 -3.34
N LEU A 55 5.16 -7.53 -2.89
CA LEU A 55 4.73 -7.10 -1.55
C LEU A 55 4.09 -8.27 -0.80
N CYS A 56 4.43 -8.42 0.47
CA CYS A 56 3.78 -9.30 1.42
C CYS A 56 3.37 -8.54 2.70
N GLY A 57 2.63 -9.22 3.58
CA GLY A 57 2.09 -8.65 4.81
C GLY A 57 0.71 -8.03 4.61
N ASN A 58 0.19 -7.38 5.66
CA ASN A 58 -1.22 -6.98 5.73
C ASN A 58 -1.61 -5.97 4.65
N LEU A 59 -0.68 -5.13 4.18
CA LEU A 59 -0.98 -4.17 3.13
C LEU A 59 -1.28 -4.83 1.78
N ALA A 60 -0.79 -6.05 1.55
CA ALA A 60 -1.03 -6.77 0.30
C ALA A 60 -2.49 -7.30 0.19
N THR A 61 -3.19 -7.43 1.31
CA THR A 61 -4.59 -7.88 1.38
C THR A 61 -5.58 -6.74 1.62
N ASP A 62 -5.09 -5.51 1.85
CA ASP A 62 -5.95 -4.34 2.08
C ASP A 62 -6.53 -3.83 0.76
N THR A 63 -7.81 -4.16 0.53
CA THR A 63 -8.52 -3.82 -0.70
C THR A 63 -8.70 -2.31 -0.91
N GLN A 64 -8.67 -1.49 0.15
CA GLN A 64 -8.74 -0.04 0.02
C GLN A 64 -7.42 0.57 -0.46
N MET A 65 -6.30 -0.13 -0.18
CA MET A 65 -4.96 0.28 -0.58
C MET A 65 -4.51 -0.33 -1.91
N LEU A 66 -5.21 -1.34 -2.44
CA LEU A 66 -4.90 -1.93 -3.75
C LEU A 66 -4.83 -0.91 -4.89
N PRO A 67 -5.76 0.07 -5.03
CA PRO A 67 -5.64 1.09 -6.07
C PRO A 67 -4.34 1.91 -5.94
N PHE A 68 -3.92 2.25 -4.72
CA PHE A 68 -2.64 2.90 -4.50
C PHE A 68 -1.47 2.03 -4.97
N LEU A 69 -1.43 0.77 -4.53
CA LEU A 69 -0.35 -0.16 -4.86
C LEU A 69 -0.22 -0.40 -6.37
N LEU A 70 -1.35 -0.62 -7.05
CA LEU A 70 -1.39 -0.77 -8.50
C LEU A 70 -1.00 0.54 -9.21
N GLY A 71 -1.47 1.68 -8.70
CA GLY A 71 -1.19 3.01 -9.22
C GLY A 71 0.29 3.40 -9.17
N ILE A 72 1.03 2.99 -8.14
CA ILE A 72 2.49 3.19 -8.06
C ILE A 72 3.31 2.18 -8.86
N GLY A 73 2.67 1.20 -9.52
CA GLY A 73 3.34 0.26 -10.41
C GLY A 73 3.63 -1.13 -9.82
N LEU A 74 3.16 -1.45 -8.61
CA LEU A 74 3.34 -2.78 -8.03
C LEU A 74 2.49 -3.82 -8.80
N ARG A 75 3.07 -4.99 -9.11
CA ARG A 75 2.38 -6.03 -9.90
C ARG A 75 2.44 -7.44 -9.31
N ILE A 76 3.21 -7.65 -8.25
CA ILE A 76 3.39 -8.97 -7.63
C ILE A 76 2.99 -8.87 -6.16
N LEU A 77 1.98 -9.64 -5.76
CA LEU A 77 1.52 -9.74 -4.38
C LEU A 77 1.75 -11.18 -3.89
N SER A 78 2.21 -11.31 -2.65
CA SER A 78 2.33 -12.59 -1.96
C SER A 78 1.31 -12.64 -0.84
N LEU A 79 0.35 -13.55 -0.97
CA LEU A 79 -0.88 -13.60 -0.19
C LEU A 79 -1.07 -14.99 0.42
N ASP A 80 -1.81 -15.05 1.52
CA ASP A 80 -2.39 -16.30 1.97
C ASP A 80 -3.43 -16.80 0.94
N PRO A 81 -3.49 -18.12 0.64
CA PRO A 81 -4.45 -18.65 -0.33
C PRO A 81 -5.91 -18.26 -0.09
N MET A 82 -6.31 -18.07 1.17
CA MET A 82 -7.68 -17.67 1.53
C MET A 82 -8.01 -16.23 1.14
N GLU A 83 -7.00 -15.37 1.02
CA GLU A 83 -7.16 -13.95 0.69
C GLU A 83 -7.17 -13.70 -0.83
N ILE A 84 -6.62 -14.64 -1.62
CA ILE A 84 -6.51 -14.51 -3.07
C ILE A 84 -7.86 -14.15 -3.73
N PRO A 85 -9.00 -14.82 -3.44
CA PRO A 85 -10.26 -14.51 -4.12
C PRO A 85 -10.80 -13.10 -3.83
N ALA A 86 -10.54 -12.56 -2.64
CA ALA A 86 -10.98 -11.21 -2.28
C ALA A 86 -10.11 -10.16 -2.97
N VAL A 87 -8.79 -10.34 -2.92
CA VAL A 87 -7.81 -9.45 -3.57
C VAL A 87 -7.99 -9.47 -5.09
N GLN A 88 -8.17 -10.64 -5.70
CA GLN A 88 -8.37 -10.76 -7.15
C GLN A 88 -9.61 -9.98 -7.61
N ARG A 89 -10.76 -10.12 -6.92
CA ARG A 89 -11.98 -9.37 -7.24
C ARG A 89 -11.77 -7.85 -7.12
N ALA A 90 -11.02 -7.41 -6.11
CA ALA A 90 -10.72 -5.99 -5.95
C ALA A 90 -9.79 -5.46 -7.06
N ILE A 91 -8.80 -6.25 -7.49
CA ILE A 91 -7.94 -5.91 -8.64
C ILE A 91 -8.78 -5.83 -9.93
N GLU A 92 -9.65 -6.82 -10.18
CA GLU A 92 -10.53 -6.83 -11.35
C GLU A 92 -11.50 -5.64 -11.40
N ALA A 93 -11.91 -5.13 -10.24
CA ALA A 93 -12.76 -3.95 -10.11
C ALA A 93 -11.99 -2.62 -10.17
N THR A 94 -10.66 -2.64 -10.23
CA THR A 94 -9.83 -1.43 -10.22
C THR A 94 -9.57 -0.92 -11.63
N ASP A 95 -10.03 0.30 -11.92
CA ASP A 95 -9.58 1.05 -13.10
C ASP A 95 -8.14 1.56 -12.87
N LEU A 96 -7.22 1.19 -13.76
CA LEU A 96 -5.81 1.48 -13.58
C LEU A 96 -5.45 2.96 -13.74
N ASP A 97 -6.18 3.70 -14.58
CA ASP A 97 -5.94 5.14 -14.77
C ASP A 97 -6.45 5.94 -13.57
N LEU A 98 -7.61 5.56 -13.03
CA LEU A 98 -8.11 6.08 -11.76
C LEU A 98 -7.15 5.74 -10.62
N ALA A 99 -6.64 4.51 -10.55
CA ALA A 99 -5.66 4.08 -9.55
C ALA A 99 -4.38 4.91 -9.60
N ARG A 100 -3.86 5.21 -10.80
CA ARG A 100 -2.70 6.12 -10.98
C ARG A 100 -3.00 7.54 -10.47
N PHE A 101 -4.18 8.07 -10.77
CA PHE A 101 -4.63 9.37 -10.27
C PHE A 101 -4.72 9.39 -8.74
N GLN A 102 -5.37 8.38 -8.15
CA GLN A 102 -5.51 8.22 -6.70
C GLN A 102 -4.15 8.12 -6.03
N ALA A 103 -3.23 7.32 -6.57
CA ALA A 103 -1.87 7.20 -6.05
C ALA A 103 -1.12 8.53 -6.08
N ALA A 104 -1.17 9.27 -7.20
CA ALA A 104 -0.57 10.59 -7.31
C ALA A 104 -1.16 11.59 -6.29
N LYS A 105 -2.49 11.55 -6.09
CA LYS A 105 -3.17 12.39 -5.10
C LYS A 105 -2.74 12.04 -3.67
N MET A 106 -2.71 10.75 -3.32
CA MET A 106 -2.27 10.28 -2.00
C MET A 106 -0.83 10.70 -1.68
N LEU A 107 0.07 10.60 -2.66
CA LEU A 107 1.48 10.99 -2.52
C LEU A 107 1.68 12.49 -2.30
N SER A 108 0.71 13.32 -2.70
CA SER A 108 0.74 14.78 -2.54
C SER A 108 0.39 15.25 -1.12
N PHE A 109 -0.24 14.39 -0.31
CA PHE A 109 -0.63 14.77 1.05
C PHE A 109 0.57 14.84 2.00
N GLY A 110 0.46 15.76 2.96
CA GLY A 110 1.45 15.97 4.02
C GLY A 110 1.08 15.29 5.33
N ARG A 111 -0.20 14.90 5.51
CA ARG A 111 -0.75 14.37 6.76
C ARG A 111 -1.42 13.01 6.54
N THR A 112 -1.30 12.15 7.55
CA THR A 112 -1.94 10.83 7.57
C THR A 112 -3.47 10.93 7.51
N GLU A 113 -4.03 11.93 8.18
CA GLU A 113 -5.48 12.16 8.19
C GLU A 113 -6.02 12.47 6.78
N ASP A 114 -5.30 13.27 5.99
CA ASP A 114 -5.71 13.63 4.63
C ASP A 114 -5.72 12.41 3.71
N VAL A 115 -4.69 11.56 3.82
CA VAL A 115 -4.61 10.29 3.09
C VAL A 115 -5.78 9.39 3.50
N THR A 116 -6.02 9.25 4.80
CA THR A 116 -7.07 8.37 5.33
C THR A 116 -8.45 8.82 4.86
N ALA A 117 -8.77 10.11 4.98
CA ALA A 117 -10.03 10.65 4.51
C ALA A 117 -10.21 10.45 3.00
N PHE A 118 -9.14 10.57 2.21
CA PHE A 118 -9.19 10.32 0.78
C PHE A 118 -9.44 8.85 0.45
N VAL A 119 -8.76 7.91 1.13
CA VAL A 119 -8.99 6.46 0.96
C VAL A 119 -10.43 6.09 1.34
N GLU A 120 -10.96 6.65 2.43
CA GLU A 120 -12.33 6.37 2.87
C GLU A 120 -13.39 6.89 1.88
N SER A 121 -13.07 7.93 1.11
CA SER A 121 -13.95 8.46 0.06
C SER A 121 -14.13 7.51 -1.14
N PHE A 122 -13.31 6.46 -1.26
CA PHE A 122 -13.43 5.47 -2.34
C PHE A 122 -14.62 4.53 -2.16
N LYS A 123 -15.20 4.46 -0.96
CA LYS A 123 -16.36 3.59 -0.73
C LYS A 123 -17.54 4.10 -1.56
N PRO A 124 -18.20 3.25 -2.35
CA PRO A 124 -19.48 3.63 -2.93
C PRO A 124 -20.43 4.02 -1.79
N ALA A 125 -21.19 5.10 -1.99
CA ALA A 125 -22.30 5.42 -1.11
C ALA A 125 -23.16 4.17 -0.97
N ARG A 126 -23.39 3.73 0.28
CA ARG A 126 -24.25 2.59 0.59
C ARG A 126 -25.65 2.78 0.03
#